data_AF-A0A3L7T1U4-F1
#
_entry.id   AF-A0A3L7T1U4-F1
#
_cell.length_a   1.000
_cell.length_b   1.000
_cell.length_c   1.000
_cell.angle_alpha   90.00
_cell.angle_beta   90.00
_cell.angle_gamma   90.00
#
_symmetry.space_group_name_H-M   'P 1'
#
loop_
_entity.id
_entity.type
_entity.pdbx_description
1 polymer ?
#
loop_
_entity_poly.entity_id
_entity_poly.type
_entity_poly.pdbx_seq_one_letter_code
_entity_poly.pdbx_strand_id
1 'polypeptide(L)'
;MAGVNPYIEQAKFEKPRQKFKITFLPDNKTFEVDPAKIPYNRTGLPGSILDIAYAAGVEIDHACGGVCACSTCHVIIKEGLKSCNESTDDEQDMLDEARGLTTESRLGCQCVPNGTQDLVVEIPAWSRNMVKEGH
;
A
#
# COMPACT_ATOMS: atom_id res chain seq x y z
N MET A 1 -0.38 13.81 -11.99
CA MET A 1 -0.48 14.69 -10.81
C MET A 1 -0.56 13.79 -9.59
N ALA A 2 0.36 13.87 -8.62
CA ALA A 2 0.20 13.18 -7.33
C ALA A 2 -0.78 14.01 -6.51
N GLY A 3 -2.07 13.78 -6.71
CA GLY A 3 -3.11 14.53 -6.03
C GLY A 3 -3.30 14.00 -4.63
N VAL A 4 -3.16 14.84 -3.62
CA VAL A 4 -3.83 14.57 -2.34
C VAL A 4 -5.28 14.99 -2.52
N ASN A 5 -6.24 14.16 -2.11
CA ASN A 5 -7.64 14.58 -2.10
C ASN A 5 -7.82 15.56 -0.91
N PRO A 6 -8.17 16.84 -1.13
CA PRO A 6 -8.29 17.81 -0.04
C PRO A 6 -9.55 17.63 0.81
N TYR A 7 -10.43 16.69 0.44
CA TYR A 7 -11.70 16.42 1.13
C TYR A 7 -11.67 15.21 2.06
N ILE A 8 -10.54 14.53 2.18
CA ILE A 8 -10.36 13.35 3.06
C ILE A 8 -9.42 13.69 4.23
N GLU A 9 -9.55 12.97 5.33
CA GLU A 9 -8.58 13.02 6.41
C GLU A 9 -7.19 12.60 5.94
N GLN A 10 -6.20 13.41 6.30
CA GLN A 10 -4.81 13.06 6.02
C GLN A 10 -4.34 12.03 7.05
N ALA A 11 -4.01 10.83 6.57
CA ALA A 11 -3.41 9.81 7.41
C ALA A 11 -2.12 10.35 8.06
N LYS A 12 -2.02 10.23 9.38
CA LYS A 12 -0.79 10.55 10.11
C LYS A 12 0.17 9.38 9.97
N PHE A 13 1.21 9.54 9.16
CA PHE A 13 2.24 8.52 8.98
C PHE A 13 3.62 8.99 9.42
N GLU A 14 4.40 8.07 9.98
CA GLU A 14 5.82 8.28 10.23
C GLU A 14 6.63 7.69 9.08
N LYS A 15 7.53 8.50 8.52
CA LYS A 15 8.47 8.01 7.50
C LYS A 15 9.41 6.97 8.11
N PRO A 16 9.77 5.92 7.36
CA PRO A 16 10.69 4.91 7.88
C PRO A 16 12.05 5.53 8.20
N ARG A 17 12.56 5.25 9.40
CA ARG A 17 13.87 5.75 9.86
C ARG A 17 15.01 4.79 9.53
N GLN A 18 14.68 3.54 9.24
CA GLN A 18 15.62 2.47 8.95
C GLN A 18 15.16 1.66 7.74
N LYS A 19 16.08 0.88 7.18
CA LYS A 19 15.77 -0.08 6.12
C LYS A 19 14.98 -1.25 6.69
N PHE A 20 14.00 -1.72 5.94
CA PHE A 20 13.19 -2.89 6.29
C PHE A 20 12.86 -3.67 5.02
N LYS A 21 12.46 -4.92 5.19
CA LYS A 21 12.06 -5.78 4.08
C LYS A 21 10.54 -5.88 4.04
N ILE A 22 9.99 -5.81 2.83
CA ILE A 22 8.59 -6.10 2.57
C ILE A 22 8.48 -7.31 1.64
N THR A 23 7.62 -8.27 1.97
CA THR A 23 7.38 -9.45 1.14
C THR A 23 5.97 -9.43 0.60
N PHE A 24 5.83 -9.52 -0.71
CA PHE A 24 4.55 -9.53 -1.41
C PHE A 24 4.12 -10.96 -1.75
N LEU A 25 2.97 -11.38 -1.24
CA LEU A 25 2.29 -12.63 -1.58
C LEU A 25 1.20 -12.37 -2.63
N PRO A 26 0.87 -13.35 -3.49
CA PRO A 26 1.38 -14.74 -3.53
C PRO A 26 2.73 -14.94 -4.24
N ASP A 27 3.32 -13.90 -4.85
CA ASP A 27 4.58 -14.03 -5.61
C ASP A 27 5.83 -14.30 -4.78
N ASN A 28 5.72 -14.26 -3.45
CA ASN A 28 6.85 -14.36 -2.51
C ASN A 28 7.99 -13.41 -2.89
N LYS A 29 7.65 -12.22 -3.37
CA LYS A 29 8.63 -11.23 -3.83
C LYS A 29 9.03 -10.35 -2.67
N THR A 30 10.27 -10.48 -2.21
CA THR A 30 10.82 -9.62 -1.16
C THR A 30 11.54 -8.42 -1.76
N PHE A 31 11.30 -7.23 -1.22
CA PHE A 31 11.94 -5.99 -1.61
C PHE A 31 12.50 -5.28 -0.38
N GLU A 32 13.73 -4.77 -0.49
CA GLU A 32 14.37 -4.02 0.59
C GLU A 32 14.10 -2.52 0.39
N VAL A 33 13.39 -1.93 1.35
CA VAL A 33 12.97 -0.53 1.29
C VAL A 33 14.05 0.34 1.89
N ASP A 34 14.66 1.17 1.06
CA ASP A 34 15.56 2.24 1.50
C ASP A 34 14.76 3.51 1.83
N PRO A 35 14.77 4.02 3.07
CA PRO A 35 14.06 5.26 3.42
C PRO A 35 14.61 6.49 2.68
N ALA A 36 15.87 6.45 2.24
CA ALA A 36 16.49 7.51 1.45
C ALA A 36 15.99 7.60 0.00
N LYS A 37 15.37 6.54 -0.52
CA LYS A 37 14.83 6.49 -1.90
C LYS A 37 13.34 6.83 -1.97
N ILE A 38 12.69 7.01 -0.82
CA ILE A 38 11.26 7.37 -0.74
C ILE A 38 11.08 8.86 -1.08
N PRO A 39 10.07 9.24 -1.89
CA PRO A 39 9.11 8.38 -2.59
C PRO A 39 9.69 7.77 -3.89
N TYR A 40 9.32 6.53 -4.19
CA TYR A 40 9.74 5.82 -5.40
C TYR A 40 8.94 6.26 -6.63
N ASN A 41 7.67 6.57 -6.44
CA ASN A 41 6.71 6.96 -7.45
C ASN A 41 5.84 8.14 -6.96
N ARG A 42 4.87 8.55 -7.79
CA ARG A 42 3.96 9.67 -7.57
C ARG A 42 2.53 9.21 -7.27
N THR A 43 2.38 8.01 -6.73
CA THR A 43 1.09 7.34 -6.48
C THR A 43 0.91 7.06 -4.99
N GLY A 44 -0.18 7.54 -4.39
CA GLY A 44 -0.42 7.37 -2.96
C GLY A 44 0.46 8.26 -2.07
N LEU A 45 0.49 7.90 -0.78
CA LEU A 45 1.38 8.55 0.19
C LEU A 45 2.84 8.15 -0.05
N PRO A 46 3.79 9.05 0.23
CA PRO A 46 5.22 8.78 0.03
C PRO A 46 5.68 7.66 0.97
N GLY A 47 6.13 6.54 0.39
CA GLY A 47 6.54 5.36 1.15
C GLY A 47 5.39 4.43 1.52
N SER A 48 4.22 4.61 0.90
CA SER A 48 3.10 3.69 1.04
C SER A 48 3.42 2.32 0.45
N ILE A 49 2.66 1.29 0.84
CA ILE A 49 2.78 -0.06 0.29
C ILE A 49 2.62 -0.03 -1.24
N LEU A 50 1.74 0.80 -1.79
CA LEU A 50 1.56 0.97 -3.24
C LEU A 50 2.84 1.50 -3.91
N ASP A 51 3.45 2.53 -3.32
CA ASP A 51 4.69 3.14 -3.80
C ASP A 51 5.84 2.12 -3.80
N ILE A 52 5.95 1.35 -2.71
CA ILE A 52 6.96 0.31 -2.53
C ILE A 52 6.71 -0.88 -3.46
N ALA A 53 5.46 -1.32 -3.62
CA ALA A 53 5.08 -2.42 -4.51
C ALA A 53 5.49 -2.10 -5.95
N TYR A 54 5.24 -0.87 -6.40
CA TYR A 54 5.66 -0.43 -7.72
C TYR A 54 7.19 -0.49 -7.90
N ALA A 55 7.95 -0.02 -6.91
CA ALA A 55 9.41 -0.12 -6.91
C ALA A 55 9.91 -1.58 -6.91
N ALA A 56 9.16 -2.47 -6.26
CA ALA A 56 9.38 -3.90 -6.27
C ALA A 56 8.94 -4.56 -7.59
N GLY A 57 8.35 -3.84 -8.54
CA GLY A 57 7.79 -4.40 -9.77
C GLY A 57 6.59 -5.31 -9.51
N VAL A 58 5.76 -4.94 -8.54
CA VAL A 58 4.49 -5.56 -8.18
C VAL A 58 3.38 -4.56 -8.46
N GLU A 59 2.56 -4.85 -9.47
CA GLU A 59 1.51 -3.95 -9.91
C GLU A 59 0.21 -4.20 -9.14
N ILE A 60 -0.16 -3.22 -8.32
CA ILE A 60 -1.43 -3.17 -7.60
C ILE A 60 -2.33 -2.17 -8.33
N ASP A 61 -3.58 -2.54 -8.56
CA ASP A 61 -4.55 -1.65 -9.17
C ASP A 61 -4.80 -0.41 -8.30
N HIS A 62 -4.90 0.76 -8.92
CA HIS A 62 -5.09 2.02 -8.22
C HIS A 62 -5.87 3.01 -9.09
N ALA A 63 -7.12 2.66 -9.42
CA ALA A 63 -7.99 3.41 -10.32
C ALA A 63 -8.12 4.91 -9.96
N CYS A 64 -8.14 5.25 -8.67
CA CYS A 64 -8.20 6.65 -8.22
C CYS A 64 -6.85 7.40 -8.25
N GLY A 65 -5.75 6.73 -8.60
CA GLY A 65 -4.40 7.31 -8.54
C GLY A 65 -3.76 7.33 -7.14
N GLY A 66 -4.36 6.63 -6.16
CA GLY A 66 -3.88 6.58 -4.78
C GLY A 66 -4.37 7.72 -3.89
N VAL A 67 -5.53 8.30 -4.19
CA VAL A 67 -6.11 9.46 -3.48
C VAL A 67 -7.18 9.09 -2.46
N CYS A 68 -7.21 7.83 -2.02
CA CYS A 68 -8.23 7.28 -1.10
C CYS A 68 -9.68 7.48 -1.58
N ALA A 69 -9.91 7.30 -2.89
CA ALA A 69 -11.26 7.40 -3.49
C ALA A 69 -11.68 6.11 -4.22
N CYS A 70 -10.98 5.00 -3.96
CA CYS A 70 -11.37 3.67 -4.43
C CYS A 70 -10.75 2.59 -3.54
N SER A 71 -11.28 1.37 -3.62
CA SER A 71 -10.77 0.19 -2.91
C SER A 71 -9.91 -0.75 -3.77
N THR A 72 -9.56 -0.37 -5.00
CA THR A 72 -8.82 -1.28 -5.90
C THR A 72 -7.40 -1.59 -5.41
N CYS A 73 -6.78 -0.66 -4.67
CA CYS A 73 -5.47 -0.83 -4.04
C CYS A 73 -5.49 -1.60 -2.71
N HIS A 74 -6.60 -2.30 -2.41
CA HIS A 74 -6.75 -3.14 -1.23
C HIS A 74 -5.65 -4.19 -1.14
N VAL A 75 -5.03 -4.26 0.04
CA VAL A 75 -4.01 -5.24 0.41
C VAL A 75 -4.30 -5.79 1.80
N ILE A 76 -3.80 -6.98 2.08
CA ILE A 76 -3.98 -7.64 3.38
C ILE A 76 -2.61 -7.78 4.04
N ILE A 77 -2.43 -7.23 5.23
CA ILE A 77 -1.15 -7.27 5.93
C ILE A 77 -1.11 -8.52 6.81
N LYS A 78 -0.33 -9.53 6.39
CA LYS A 78 -0.17 -10.77 7.16
C LYS A 78 0.74 -10.59 8.37
N GLU A 79 1.80 -9.80 8.21
CA GLU A 79 2.78 -9.54 9.26
C GLU A 79 3.24 -8.09 9.19
N GLY A 80 3.51 -7.50 10.35
CA GLY A 80 4.01 -6.12 10.42
C GLY A 80 2.93 -5.03 10.41
N LEU A 81 1.64 -5.36 10.60
CA LEU A 81 0.55 -4.36 10.65
C LEU A 81 0.81 -3.26 11.70
N LYS A 82 1.42 -3.63 12.84
CA LYS A 82 1.73 -2.70 13.94
C LYS A 82 2.79 -1.65 13.58
N SER A 83 3.58 -1.87 12.53
CA SER A 83 4.53 -0.86 12.03
C SER A 83 3.90 0.10 11.03
N CYS A 84 2.67 -0.15 10.59
CA CYS A 84 1.95 0.78 9.72
C CYS A 84 1.26 1.88 10.52
N ASN A 85 1.01 3.01 9.88
CA ASN A 85 0.13 4.05 10.42
C ASN A 85 -1.28 3.53 10.69
N GLU A 86 -2.02 4.19 11.57
CA GLU A 86 -3.44 3.93 11.78
C GLU A 86 -4.24 4.26 10.51
N SER A 87 -5.30 3.51 10.27
CA SER A 87 -6.26 3.78 9.21
C SER A 87 -7.12 4.98 9.58
N THR A 88 -7.43 5.84 8.62
CA THR A 88 -8.41 6.92 8.77
C THR A 88 -9.83 6.40 8.59
N ASP A 89 -10.82 7.18 9.04
CA ASP A 89 -12.23 6.82 8.83
C ASP A 89 -12.56 6.74 7.32
N ASP A 90 -12.07 7.69 6.51
CA ASP A 90 -12.22 7.64 5.04
C ASP A 90 -11.60 6.38 4.40
N GLU A 91 -10.48 5.88 4.96
CA GLU A 91 -9.86 4.64 4.48
C GLU A 91 -10.79 3.44 4.76
N GLN A 92 -11.39 3.41 5.95
CA GLN A 92 -12.28 2.34 6.38
C GLN A 92 -13.59 2.35 5.58
N ASP A 93 -14.17 3.52 5.31
CA ASP A 93 -15.37 3.65 4.48
C ASP A 93 -15.17 3.03 3.09
N MET A 94 -13.99 3.25 2.48
CA MET A 94 -13.66 2.65 1.19
C MET A 94 -13.38 1.14 1.30
N LEU A 95 -12.79 0.69 2.42
CA LEU A 95 -12.53 -0.72 2.68
C LEU A 95 -13.81 -1.53 2.94
N ASP A 96 -14.86 -0.90 3.48
CA ASP A 96 -16.17 -1.54 3.68
C ASP A 96 -16.83 -1.94 2.35
N GLU A 97 -16.53 -1.22 1.26
CA GLU A 97 -16.95 -1.58 -0.10
C GLU A 97 -16.01 -2.61 -0.76
N ALA A 98 -14.87 -2.94 -0.13
CA ALA A 98 -13.88 -3.86 -0.68
C ALA A 98 -14.33 -5.33 -0.57
N ARG A 99 -13.90 -6.12 -1.53
CA ARG A 99 -14.14 -7.57 -1.54
C ARG A 99 -13.16 -8.26 -0.60
N GLY A 100 -13.65 -9.21 0.19
CA GLY A 100 -12.79 -10.02 1.06
C GLY A 100 -12.12 -9.19 2.16
N LEU A 101 -12.84 -8.22 2.72
CA LEU A 101 -12.39 -7.43 3.86
C LEU A 101 -12.02 -8.34 5.04
N THR A 102 -10.87 -8.04 5.65
CA THR A 102 -10.35 -8.70 6.84
C THR A 102 -9.94 -7.65 7.87
N THR A 103 -9.72 -8.05 9.11
CA THR A 103 -9.22 -7.16 10.18
C THR A 103 -7.84 -6.57 9.90
N GLU A 104 -7.08 -7.18 8.99
CA GLU A 104 -5.74 -6.76 8.61
C GLU A 104 -5.70 -6.15 7.21
N SER A 105 -6.87 -5.86 6.64
CA SER A 105 -7.01 -5.20 5.35
C SER A 105 -6.70 -3.72 5.46
N ARG A 106 -5.94 -3.20 4.49
CA ARG A 106 -5.56 -1.79 4.38
C ARG A 106 -5.59 -1.34 2.93
N LEU A 107 -5.73 -0.03 2.70
CA LEU A 107 -5.50 0.54 1.38
C LEU A 107 -4.00 0.75 1.18
N GLY A 108 -3.43 0.07 0.19
CA GLY A 108 -1.99 0.14 -0.08
C GLY A 108 -1.48 1.55 -0.36
N CYS A 109 -2.34 2.46 -0.83
CA CYS A 109 -1.98 3.87 -1.06
C CYS A 109 -1.89 4.73 0.21
N GLN A 110 -2.57 4.34 1.30
CA GLN A 110 -2.59 5.07 2.57
C GLN A 110 -1.74 4.38 3.66
N CYS A 111 -1.45 3.10 3.48
CA CYS A 111 -0.68 2.33 4.43
C CYS A 111 0.82 2.54 4.24
N VAL A 112 1.46 3.23 5.18
CA VAL A 112 2.88 3.58 5.21
C VAL A 112 3.55 2.89 6.41
N PRO A 113 4.46 1.92 6.17
CA PRO A 113 5.26 1.32 7.22
C PRO A 113 6.36 2.27 7.75
N ASN A 114 6.51 2.35 9.06
CA ASN A 114 7.56 3.11 9.75
C ASN A 114 8.93 2.39 9.77
N GLY A 115 9.01 1.18 9.21
CA GLY A 115 10.24 0.39 9.10
C GLY A 115 10.79 -0.18 10.40
N THR A 116 10.02 -0.16 11.50
CA THR A 116 10.46 -0.73 12.78
C THR A 116 10.62 -2.26 12.75
N GLN A 117 9.94 -2.93 11.82
CA GLN A 117 10.02 -4.38 11.58
C GLN A 117 9.76 -4.68 10.08
N ASP A 118 10.03 -5.92 9.67
CA ASP A 118 9.71 -6.41 8.34
C ASP A 118 8.21 -6.61 8.15
N LEU A 119 7.73 -6.48 6.90
CA LEU A 119 6.32 -6.61 6.55
C LEU A 119 6.08 -7.77 5.59
N VAL A 120 4.95 -8.45 5.78
CA VAL A 120 4.42 -9.41 4.81
C VAL A 120 3.03 -8.94 4.39
N VAL A 121 2.89 -8.68 3.09
CA VAL A 121 1.68 -8.14 2.48
C VAL A 121 1.16 -9.12 1.45
N GLU A 122 -0.08 -9.53 1.58
CA GLU A 122 -0.80 -10.34 0.63
C GLU A 122 -1.63 -9.44 -0.28
N ILE A 123 -1.39 -9.57 -1.59
CA ILE A 123 -2.13 -8.87 -2.63
C ILE A 123 -3.19 -9.84 -3.14
N PRO A 124 -4.48 -9.54 -2.88
CA PRO A 124 -5.54 -10.42 -3.34
C PRO A 124 -5.63 -10.39 -4.87
N ALA A 125 -6.10 -11.50 -5.44
CA ALA A 125 -6.12 -11.70 -6.89
C ALA A 125 -6.92 -10.64 -7.66
N TRP A 126 -7.93 -10.02 -7.04
CA TRP A 126 -8.74 -8.96 -7.65
C TRP A 126 -8.06 -7.59 -7.66
N SER A 127 -7.17 -7.31 -6.71
CA SER A 127 -6.40 -6.06 -6.64
C SER A 127 -5.11 -6.12 -7.44
N ARG A 128 -4.72 -7.32 -7.87
CA ARG A 128 -3.55 -7.53 -8.72
C ARG A 128 -3.89 -7.18 -10.16
N ASN A 129 -3.19 -6.20 -10.73
CA ASN A 129 -3.31 -5.92 -12.16
C ASN A 129 -2.59 -7.02 -12.95
N MET A 130 -3.33 -8.05 -13.36
CA MET A 130 -2.79 -9.22 -14.06
C MET A 130 -2.80 -9.03 -15.58
N VAL A 131 -2.49 -7.82 -16.06
CA VAL A 131 -2.28 -7.57 -17.50
C VAL A 131 -0.88 -8.07 -17.85
N LYS A 132 -0.74 -9.40 -17.97
CA LYS A 132 0.30 -9.98 -18.82
C LYS A 132 -0.07 -9.71 -20.27
N GLU A 133 0.21 -8.51 -20.78
CA GLU A 133 0.45 -8.37 -22.22
C GLU A 133 1.85 -8.89 -22.51
N GLY A 134 1.96 -10.22 -22.57
CA GLY A 134 3.04 -10.87 -23.31
C GLY A 134 2.64 -10.92 -24.78
N HIS A 135 3.09 -9.94 -25.54
CA HIS A 135 3.23 -10.02 -27.00
C HIS A 135 4.70 -9.82 -27.35
#